data_AF-A0AAW0B387-F1
#
_entry.id   AF-A0AAW0B387-F1
#
_cell.length_a   1.000
_cell.length_b   1.000
_cell.length_c   1.000
_cell.angle_alpha   90.00
_cell.angle_beta   90.00
_cell.angle_gamma   90.00
#
_symmetry.space_group_name_H-M   'P 1'
#
loop_
_entity.id
_entity.type
_entity.pdbx_description
1 polymer ?
#
loop_
_entity_poly.entity_id
_entity_poly.type
_entity_poly.pdbx_seq_one_letter_code
_entity_poly.pdbx_strand_id
1 'polypeptide(L)'
;MSDNAPPAQTQNETLLQVLLASQKALTDSREMNIQDADGQYYRNDRVWISTALSFMTKDAALWATPYMEEYSLGRPIFGDNWATFEAAFKLHFESIDEKEDAKHRLKALHQDKMMVAEYTAKFKELMGRTGYSMEDLRDRFYDNLSHLQ
;
A
#
# COMPACT_ATOMS: atom_id res chain seq x y z
N MET A 1 29.33 7.73 -2.78
CA MET A 1 28.12 6.88 -2.78
C MET A 1 27.23 7.41 -1.66
N SER A 2 26.38 8.38 -1.98
CA SER A 2 25.41 8.92 -1.01
C SER A 2 24.09 8.20 -1.23
N ASP A 3 23.71 7.38 -0.26
CA ASP A 3 22.32 6.96 -0.04
C ASP A 3 21.49 8.22 0.18
N ASN A 4 20.61 8.51 -0.77
CA ASN A 4 19.69 9.63 -0.70
C ASN A 4 18.28 9.03 -0.62
N ALA A 5 17.97 8.44 0.55
CA ALA A 5 16.61 8.04 0.85
C ALA A 5 15.72 9.29 0.85
N PRO A 6 14.61 9.31 0.10
CA PRO A 6 13.70 10.46 0.09
C PRO A 6 13.15 10.70 1.50
N PRO A 7 13.04 11.95 1.97
CA PRO A 7 12.51 12.24 3.30
C PRO A 7 11.06 11.75 3.43
N ALA A 8 10.73 11.12 4.57
CA ALA A 8 9.43 10.49 4.88
C ALA A 8 8.19 11.39 4.64
N GLN A 9 8.38 12.70 4.54
CA GLN A 9 7.33 13.67 4.19
C GLN A 9 6.89 13.54 2.72
N THR A 10 7.83 13.27 1.80
CA THR A 10 7.56 13.12 0.37
C THR A 10 6.79 11.82 0.06
N GLN A 11 7.03 10.76 0.82
CA GLN A 11 6.33 9.48 0.67
C GLN A 11 4.85 9.58 1.11
N ASN A 12 4.59 10.23 2.24
CA ASN A 12 3.22 10.43 2.73
C ASN A 12 2.39 11.31 1.79
N GLU A 13 3.00 12.35 1.19
CA GLU A 13 2.35 13.15 0.14
C GLU A 13 2.04 12.30 -1.10
N THR A 14 2.97 11.43 -1.50
CA THR A 14 2.80 10.56 -2.68
C THR A 14 1.65 9.57 -2.47
N LEU A 15 1.55 8.95 -1.30
CA LEU A 15 0.46 8.04 -0.95
C LEU A 15 -0.91 8.74 -0.92
N LEU A 16 -0.97 9.95 -0.37
CA LEU A 16 -2.21 10.75 -0.37
C LEU A 16 -2.67 11.12 -1.78
N GLN A 17 -1.73 11.45 -2.67
CA GLN A 17 -2.06 11.77 -4.07
C GLN A 17 -2.57 10.55 -4.84
N VAL A 18 -1.96 9.38 -4.65
CA VAL A 18 -2.44 8.11 -5.25
C VAL A 18 -3.83 7.74 -4.72
N LEU A 19 -4.10 8.00 -3.43
CA LEU A 19 -5.42 7.75 -2.85
C LEU A 19 -6.48 8.73 -3.38
N LEU A 20 -6.14 10.01 -3.54
CA LEU A 20 -7.04 11.03 -4.10
C LEU A 20 -7.36 10.76 -5.57
N ALA A 21 -6.34 10.37 -6.32
CA ALA A 21 -6.44 9.92 -7.70
C ALA A 21 -7.41 8.75 -7.84
N SER A 22 -7.25 7.74 -6.98
CA SER A 22 -8.13 6.56 -6.93
C SER A 22 -9.57 6.95 -6.57
N GLN A 23 -9.76 7.91 -5.66
CA GLN A 23 -11.09 8.45 -5.35
C GLN A 23 -11.71 9.23 -6.51
N LYS A 24 -10.95 10.10 -7.20
CA LYS A 24 -11.46 10.85 -8.34
C LYS A 24 -11.79 9.93 -9.53
N ALA A 25 -10.97 8.92 -9.76
CA ALA A 25 -11.20 7.84 -10.70
C ALA A 25 -12.49 7.07 -10.41
N LEU A 26 -12.78 6.80 -9.14
CA LEU A 26 -14.04 6.20 -8.70
C LEU A 26 -15.25 7.12 -9.00
N THR A 27 -15.09 8.44 -8.98
CA THR A 27 -16.17 9.40 -9.27
C THR A 27 -16.46 9.55 -10.77
N ASP A 28 -15.45 9.41 -11.64
CA ASP A 28 -15.58 9.53 -13.11
C ASP A 28 -15.94 8.18 -13.80
N SER A 29 -16.62 7.29 -13.06
CA SER A 29 -16.90 5.84 -13.23
C SER A 29 -17.30 5.26 -14.61
N ARG A 30 -17.50 6.04 -15.68
CA ARG A 30 -17.90 5.50 -17.00
C ARG A 30 -16.76 5.13 -17.92
N GLU A 31 -15.60 5.79 -17.81
CA GLU A 31 -14.45 5.54 -18.70
C GLU A 31 -13.47 4.51 -18.12
N MET A 32 -13.53 4.30 -16.79
CA MET A 32 -12.59 3.47 -16.06
C MET A 32 -13.11 2.07 -15.73
N ASN A 33 -14.39 1.80 -15.99
CA ASN A 33 -15.02 0.52 -15.75
C ASN A 33 -15.59 -0.01 -17.06
N ILE A 34 -15.54 -1.34 -17.25
CA ILE A 34 -16.19 -2.00 -18.37
C ILE A 34 -17.57 -2.44 -17.92
N GLN A 35 -18.57 -2.21 -18.76
CA GLN A 35 -19.90 -2.76 -18.57
C GLN A 35 -20.00 -4.10 -19.29
N ASP A 36 -20.44 -5.15 -18.59
CA ASP A 36 -20.76 -6.42 -19.22
C ASP A 36 -22.12 -6.39 -19.94
N ALA A 37 -22.45 -7.49 -20.62
CA ALA A 37 -23.71 -7.63 -21.35
C ALA A 37 -24.95 -7.61 -20.44
N ASP A 38 -24.78 -7.91 -19.15
CA ASP A 38 -25.83 -7.91 -18.12
C ASP A 38 -25.97 -6.53 -17.44
N GLY A 39 -25.16 -5.56 -17.86
CA GLY A 39 -25.18 -4.20 -17.36
C GLY A 39 -24.39 -3.98 -16.07
N GLN A 40 -23.66 -4.99 -15.57
CA GLN A 40 -22.77 -4.88 -14.42
C GLN A 40 -21.47 -4.17 -14.79
N TYR A 41 -20.96 -3.35 -13.87
CA TYR A 41 -19.69 -2.68 -14.05
C TYR A 41 -18.59 -3.44 -13.31
N TYR A 42 -17.51 -3.74 -14.03
CA TYR A 42 -16.28 -4.24 -13.44
C TYR A 42 -15.11 -3.33 -13.79
N ARG A 43 -14.10 -3.36 -12.92
CA ARG A 43 -12.92 -2.51 -13.06
C ARG A 43 -12.17 -2.82 -14.35
N ASN A 44 -11.83 -1.78 -15.12
CA ASN A 44 -10.86 -1.93 -16.20
C ASN A 44 -9.46 -1.78 -15.59
N ASP A 45 -8.91 -2.89 -15.11
CA ASP A 45 -7.62 -2.92 -14.41
C ASP A 45 -6.52 -2.22 -15.23
N ARG A 46 -6.49 -2.41 -16.55
CA ARG A 46 -5.53 -1.75 -17.44
C ARG A 46 -5.62 -0.22 -17.38
N VAL A 47 -6.83 0.32 -17.51
CA VAL A 47 -7.04 1.78 -17.44
C VAL A 47 -6.71 2.29 -16.05
N TRP A 48 -7.18 1.61 -15.02
CA TRP A 48 -6.90 1.94 -13.62
C TRP A 48 -5.41 2.01 -13.30
N ILE A 49 -4.63 1.02 -13.74
CA ILE A 49 -3.18 1.00 -13.54
C ILE A 49 -2.53 2.20 -14.24
N SER A 50 -2.87 2.46 -15.50
CA SER A 50 -2.30 3.60 -16.25
C SER A 50 -2.63 4.94 -15.60
N THR A 51 -3.86 5.08 -15.10
CA THR A 51 -4.31 6.26 -14.37
C THR A 51 -3.49 6.40 -13.08
N ALA A 52 -3.38 5.36 -12.26
CA ALA A 52 -2.60 5.39 -11.02
C ALA A 52 -1.13 5.78 -11.26
N LEU A 53 -0.50 5.23 -12.31
CA LEU A 53 0.87 5.60 -12.71
C LEU A 53 0.98 7.07 -13.13
N SER A 54 -0.02 7.61 -13.83
CA SER A 54 -0.02 9.02 -14.28
C SER A 54 -0.06 10.04 -13.12
N PHE A 55 -0.53 9.62 -11.94
CA PHE A 55 -0.54 10.46 -10.73
C PHE A 55 0.77 10.41 -9.94
N MET A 56 1.71 9.54 -10.31
CA MET A 56 3.01 9.46 -9.65
C MET A 56 3.88 10.65 -10.07
N THR A 57 4.46 11.32 -9.08
CA THR A 57 5.29 12.52 -9.28
C THR A 57 6.65 12.36 -8.58
N LYS A 58 7.61 13.23 -8.89
CA LYS A 58 8.96 13.23 -8.29
C LYS A 58 9.62 11.83 -8.41
N ASP A 59 10.18 11.29 -7.33
CA ASP A 59 10.88 10.00 -7.35
C ASP A 59 9.96 8.83 -7.76
N ALA A 60 8.66 8.92 -7.46
CA ALA A 60 7.70 7.90 -7.88
C ALA A 60 7.44 7.93 -9.39
N ALA A 61 7.58 9.10 -10.03
CA ALA A 61 7.48 9.19 -11.49
C ALA A 61 8.62 8.43 -12.17
N LEU A 62 9.83 8.43 -11.61
CA LEU A 62 10.97 7.68 -12.15
C LEU A 62 10.69 6.18 -12.19
N TRP A 63 9.99 5.65 -11.19
CA TRP A 63 9.53 4.27 -11.18
C TRP A 63 8.41 4.02 -12.20
N ALA A 64 7.48 4.97 -12.35
CA ALA A 64 6.34 4.84 -13.25
C ALA A 64 6.70 4.92 -14.75
N THR A 65 7.71 5.72 -15.11
CA THR A 65 8.12 6.00 -16.50
C THR A 65 8.24 4.77 -17.39
N PRO A 66 9.04 3.73 -17.05
CA PRO A 66 9.19 2.57 -17.94
C PRO A 66 7.86 1.84 -18.18
N TYR A 67 6.95 1.80 -17.20
CA TYR A 67 5.63 1.19 -17.38
C TYR A 67 4.71 2.06 -18.24
N MET A 68 4.77 3.39 -18.08
CA MET A 68 4.01 4.32 -18.93
C MET A 68 4.48 4.30 -20.40
N GLU A 69 5.76 4.08 -20.64
CA GLU A 69 6.32 3.85 -21.99
C GLU A 69 5.78 2.56 -22.62
N GLU A 70 5.84 1.44 -21.89
CA GLU A 70 5.29 0.15 -22.35
C GLU A 70 3.76 0.23 -22.59
N TYR A 71 3.03 0.95 -21.72
CA TYR A 71 1.60 1.21 -21.90
C TYR A 71 1.32 2.00 -23.18
N SER A 72 2.11 3.02 -23.47
CA SER A 72 1.97 3.85 -24.69
C SER A 72 2.27 3.05 -25.97
N LEU A 73 3.09 2.01 -25.87
CA LEU A 73 3.34 1.03 -26.95
C LEU A 73 2.23 -0.03 -27.07
N GLY A 74 1.17 0.07 -26.26
CA GLY A 74 0.04 -0.85 -26.26
C GLY A 74 0.33 -2.19 -25.58
N ARG A 75 1.47 -2.32 -24.88
CA ARG A 75 1.85 -3.56 -24.21
C ARG A 75 1.18 -3.69 -22.84
N PRO A 76 0.92 -4.93 -22.38
CA PRO A 76 0.32 -5.17 -21.07
C PRO A 76 1.34 -4.83 -19.98
N ILE A 77 0.92 -4.02 -19.00
CA ILE A 77 1.72 -3.69 -17.82
C ILE A 77 1.12 -4.39 -16.61
N PHE A 78 1.96 -5.01 -15.78
CA PHE A 78 1.51 -5.83 -14.64
C PHE A 78 0.49 -6.90 -15.01
N GLY A 79 0.54 -7.41 -16.25
CA GLY A 79 -0.42 -8.39 -16.77
C GLY A 79 -1.86 -7.87 -16.87
N ASP A 80 -2.05 -6.54 -16.93
CA ASP A 80 -3.35 -5.87 -16.84
C ASP A 80 -4.15 -6.30 -15.59
N ASN A 81 -3.43 -6.60 -14.51
CA ASN A 81 -3.99 -7.06 -13.24
C ASN A 81 -3.63 -6.10 -12.11
N TRP A 82 -4.66 -5.55 -11.47
CA TRP A 82 -4.49 -4.57 -10.41
C TRP A 82 -3.78 -5.14 -9.17
N ALA A 83 -4.01 -6.41 -8.82
CA ALA A 83 -3.37 -7.02 -7.66
C ALA A 83 -1.86 -7.18 -7.88
N THR A 84 -1.44 -7.47 -9.11
CA THR A 84 -0.03 -7.50 -9.51
C THR A 84 0.60 -6.11 -9.43
N PHE A 85 -0.13 -5.07 -9.88
CA PHE A 85 0.30 -3.68 -9.71
C PHE A 85 0.46 -3.30 -8.23
N GLU A 86 -0.54 -3.57 -7.39
CA GLU A 86 -0.48 -3.25 -5.96
C GLU A 86 0.70 -3.93 -5.26
N ALA A 87 0.97 -5.21 -5.59
CA ALA A 87 2.10 -5.93 -5.02
C ALA A 87 3.44 -5.30 -5.42
N ALA A 88 3.60 -4.92 -6.69
CA ALA A 88 4.80 -4.25 -7.18
C ALA A 88 4.96 -2.84 -6.61
N PHE A 89 3.86 -2.11 -6.48
CA PHE A 89 3.82 -0.78 -5.87
C PHE A 89 4.23 -0.83 -4.40
N LYS A 90 3.63 -1.74 -3.62
CA LYS A 90 4.00 -1.96 -2.21
C LYS A 90 5.46 -2.37 -2.09
N LEU A 91 5.92 -3.32 -2.89
CA LEU A 91 7.33 -3.73 -2.85
C LEU A 91 8.32 -2.58 -3.12
N HIS A 92 7.95 -1.61 -3.97
CA HIS A 92 8.83 -0.51 -4.35
C HIS A 92 8.77 0.69 -3.39
N PHE A 93 7.58 1.02 -2.88
CA PHE A 93 7.37 2.22 -2.05
C PHE A 93 7.21 1.94 -0.56
N GLU A 94 6.78 0.74 -0.17
CA GLU A 94 6.78 0.31 1.23
C GLU A 94 8.22 -0.03 1.59
N SER A 95 8.91 0.93 2.22
CA SER A 95 10.32 0.79 2.51
C SER A 95 10.57 -0.36 3.50
N ILE A 96 11.70 -1.06 3.35
CA ILE A 96 12.18 -2.00 4.37
C ILE A 96 12.25 -1.30 5.73
N ASP A 97 12.58 0.00 5.76
CA ASP A 97 12.59 0.81 6.97
C ASP A 97 11.20 0.98 7.59
N GLU A 98 10.12 1.12 6.83
CA GLU A 98 8.76 1.15 7.38
C GLU A 98 8.33 -0.20 7.92
N LYS A 99 8.71 -1.29 7.25
CA LYS A 99 8.48 -2.65 7.75
C LYS A 99 9.27 -2.90 9.04
N GLU A 100 10.55 -2.52 9.07
CA GLU A 100 11.41 -2.67 10.25
C GLU A 100 11.02 -1.70 11.38
N ASP A 101 10.59 -0.49 11.09
CA ASP A 101 10.02 0.47 12.05
C ASP A 101 8.68 -0.04 12.59
N ALA A 102 7.80 -0.59 11.76
CA ALA A 102 6.57 -1.24 12.20
C ALA A 102 6.89 -2.45 13.09
N LYS A 103 7.89 -3.26 12.74
CA LYS A 103 8.37 -4.37 13.59
C LYS A 103 8.96 -3.87 14.90
N HIS A 104 9.71 -2.77 14.89
CA HIS A 104 10.30 -2.16 16.08
C HIS A 104 9.21 -1.61 17.00
N ARG A 105 8.25 -0.86 16.45
CA ARG A 105 7.08 -0.34 17.18
C ARG A 105 6.20 -1.45 17.71
N LEU A 106 6.00 -2.53 16.94
CA LEU A 106 5.24 -3.70 17.39
C LEU A 106 5.95 -4.41 18.55
N LYS A 107 7.28 -4.55 18.49
CA LYS A 107 8.08 -5.11 19.59
C LYS A 107 8.00 -4.27 20.86
N ALA A 108 8.00 -2.95 20.72
CA ALA A 108 7.89 -2.01 21.84
C ALA A 108 6.44 -1.78 22.31
N LEU A 109 5.44 -2.31 21.60
CA LEU A 109 4.04 -2.17 21.96
C LEU A 109 3.68 -3.18 23.05
N HIS A 110 3.58 -2.70 24.28
CA HIS A 110 3.03 -3.43 25.42
C HIS A 110 1.69 -2.85 25.83
N GLN A 111 0.76 -3.69 26.29
CA GLN A 111 -0.52 -3.21 26.80
C GLN A 111 -0.30 -2.29 28.01
N ASP A 112 0.49 -2.71 28.99
CA ASP A 112 0.81 -2.00 30.24
C ASP A 112 -0.38 -1.18 30.79
N LYS A 113 -0.29 0.15 30.69
CA LYS A 113 -1.30 1.12 31.18
C LYS A 113 -2.37 1.47 30.15
N MET A 114 -2.30 0.93 28.93
CA MET A 114 -3.29 1.15 27.87
C MET A 114 -4.53 0.30 28.10
N MET A 115 -5.69 0.80 27.68
CA MET A 115 -6.88 -0.03 27.63
C MET A 115 -6.67 -1.15 26.60
N VAL A 116 -7.21 -2.35 26.88
CA VAL A 116 -7.12 -3.51 25.97
C VAL A 116 -7.59 -3.16 24.56
N ALA A 117 -8.64 -2.33 24.44
CA ALA A 117 -9.15 -1.86 23.16
C ALA A 117 -8.14 -0.98 22.40
N GLU A 118 -7.42 -0.09 23.10
CA GLU A 118 -6.39 0.78 22.52
C GLU A 118 -5.17 -0.02 22.08
N TYR A 119 -4.74 -0.98 22.91
CA TYR A 119 -3.68 -1.91 22.56
C TYR A 119 -4.05 -2.73 21.32
N THR A 120 -5.26 -3.28 21.28
CA THR A 120 -5.74 -4.08 20.14
C THR A 120 -5.81 -3.26 18.85
N ALA A 121 -6.25 -2.00 18.93
CA ALA A 121 -6.30 -1.12 17.76
C ALA A 121 -4.90 -0.82 17.22
N LYS A 122 -3.95 -0.45 18.09
CA LYS A 122 -2.54 -0.21 17.70
C LYS A 122 -1.85 -1.46 17.18
N PHE A 123 -2.12 -2.61 17.79
CA PHE A 123 -1.59 -3.89 17.33
C PHE A 123 -2.09 -4.22 15.92
N LYS A 124 -3.39 -4.03 15.65
CA LYS A 124 -3.99 -4.24 14.31
C LYS A 124 -3.42 -3.28 13.26
N GLU A 125 -3.16 -2.04 13.64
CA GLU A 125 -2.53 -1.07 12.74
C GLU A 125 -1.11 -1.50 12.35
N LEU A 126 -0.30 -1.93 13.32
CA LEU A 126 1.09 -2.29 13.10
C LEU A 126 1.23 -3.67 12.44
N MET A 127 0.40 -4.66 12.79
CA MET A 127 0.51 -6.02 12.26
C MET A 127 0.44 -6.05 10.73
N GLY A 128 -0.44 -5.22 10.13
CA GLY A 128 -0.62 -5.13 8.68
C GLY A 128 0.59 -4.59 7.92
N ARG A 129 1.51 -3.91 8.63
CA ARG A 129 2.73 -3.30 8.06
C ARG A 129 4.01 -4.08 8.36
N THR A 130 3.95 -5.09 9.25
CA THR A 130 5.14 -5.86 9.68
C THR A 130 5.55 -6.99 8.75
N GLY A 131 4.61 -7.52 7.96
CA GLY A 131 4.79 -8.73 7.14
C GLY A 131 5.18 -10.00 7.92
N TYR A 132 4.83 -10.08 9.22
CA TYR A 132 4.96 -11.30 10.02
C TYR A 132 3.88 -12.34 9.66
N SER A 133 4.15 -13.62 9.96
CA SER A 133 3.14 -14.67 9.84
C SER A 133 2.05 -14.51 10.91
N MET A 134 0.88 -15.11 10.69
CA MET A 134 -0.20 -15.06 11.68
C MET A 134 0.17 -15.79 12.99
N GLU A 135 1.03 -16.82 12.93
CA GLU A 135 1.56 -17.47 14.14
C GLU A 135 2.48 -16.53 14.92
N ASP A 136 3.45 -15.90 14.26
CA ASP A 136 4.34 -14.92 14.90
C ASP A 136 3.56 -13.74 15.51
N LEU A 137 2.51 -13.28 14.83
CA LEU A 137 1.66 -12.20 15.30
C LEU A 137 0.82 -12.62 16.51
N ARG A 138 0.31 -13.85 16.52
CA ARG A 138 -0.43 -14.40 17.66
C ARG A 138 0.46 -14.51 18.89
N ASP A 139 1.66 -15.05 18.73
CA ASP A 139 2.59 -15.25 19.84
C ASP A 139 3.01 -13.89 20.44
N ARG A 140 3.35 -12.92 19.58
CA ARG A 140 3.67 -11.54 20.00
C ARG A 140 2.50 -10.81 20.66
N PHE A 141 1.27 -11.08 20.22
CA PHE A 141 0.08 -10.49 20.83
C PHE A 141 -0.05 -10.96 22.28
N TYR A 142 0.13 -12.25 22.54
CA TYR A 142 0.02 -12.79 23.90
C TYR A 142 1.23 -12.46 24.79
N ASP A 143 2.44 -12.41 24.24
CA ASP A 143 3.65 -12.02 24.97
C ASP A 143 3.59 -10.57 25.48
N ASN A 144 2.91 -9.69 24.73
CA ASN A 144 2.83 -8.25 25.03
C ASN A 144 1.46 -7.82 25.61
N LEU A 145 0.47 -8.72 25.64
CA LEU A 145 -0.73 -8.56 26.44
C LEU A 145 -0.31 -8.69 27.90
N SER A 146 -0.56 -7.66 28.71
CA SER A 146 -0.05 -7.52 30.09
C SER A 146 0.03 -8.88 30.79
N HIS A 147 1.26 -9.28 31.16
CA HIS A 147 1.59 -10.50 31.90
C HIS A 147 0.40 -10.95 32.74
N LEU A 148 -0.26 -12.02 32.30
CA LEU A 148 -1.21 -12.73 33.16
C LEU A 148 -0.37 -13.26 34.33
N GLN A 149 -0.50 -12.56 35.46
CA GLN A 149 0.00 -12.83 36.83
C GLN A 149 1.19 -11.98 37.31
#